data_AF-W2PTJ7-F1
#
_entry.id   AF-W2PTJ7-F1
#
_cell.length_a   1.000
_cell.length_b   1.000
_cell.length_c   1.000
_cell.angle_alpha   90.00
_cell.angle_beta   90.00
_cell.angle_gamma   90.00
#
_symmetry.space_group_name_H-M   'P 1'
#
loop_
_entity.id
_entity.type
_entity.pdbx_description
1 polymer ?
#
loop_
_entity_poly.entity_id
_entity_poly.type
_entity_poly.pdbx_seq_one_letter_code
_entity_poly.pdbx_strand_id
1 'polypeptide(L)'
;MNWKLRVLLDAVVLLLLLALDARDLWFKTRWLGPNDAFAFTTKNSVLLLDPHPADEKRSSESLTGWRVFHDTCSELRALTGNIKSGNIHSHYLHVLAANCSAPDGLTEEMAPQLSPMVLTSDIRVDAMAWAACKLLYVSRRPPLCQDAMVTSFLHKYRLGSPQVSSAMMAPPMSGAERELRALLDLIGKSVPLSRVVCVGGVEIDQQPEQESLRWIFGCASPDVPGKSAAFVGHVATGFAALQTDKARLTADEVDVLGMRFIFRQNAVRSYKYLPSSSGVRGRLEVSTALNLSCSGFLYNVMILVDV
;
A
#
# COMPACT_ATOMS: atom_id res chain seq x y z
N MET A 1 41.30 40.52 -21.22
CA MET A 1 40.27 40.67 -20.18
C MET A 1 39.39 39.41 -20.01
N ASN A 2 39.93 38.20 -20.30
CA ASN A 2 39.08 37.00 -20.53
C ASN A 2 39.33 35.85 -19.53
N TRP A 3 40.43 35.89 -18.79
CA TRP A 3 40.80 34.85 -17.81
C TRP A 3 39.89 34.89 -16.57
N LYS A 4 39.68 36.09 -15.98
CA LYS A 4 38.82 36.25 -14.80
C LYS A 4 37.38 35.82 -15.09
N LEU A 5 36.88 36.11 -16.29
CA LEU A 5 35.54 35.72 -16.72
C LEU A 5 35.41 34.20 -16.90
N ARG A 6 36.42 33.53 -17.49
CA ARG A 6 36.45 32.06 -17.60
C ARG A 6 36.47 31.38 -16.24
N VAL A 7 37.36 31.79 -15.34
CA VAL A 7 37.45 31.22 -13.99
C VAL A 7 36.13 31.40 -13.22
N LEU A 8 35.48 32.55 -13.38
CA LEU A 8 34.19 32.82 -12.74
C LEU A 8 33.08 31.94 -13.33
N LEU A 9 33.09 31.71 -14.64
CA LEU A 9 32.16 30.80 -15.32
C LEU A 9 32.39 29.33 -14.91
N ASP A 10 33.65 28.89 -14.86
CA ASP A 10 34.00 27.54 -14.39
C ASP A 10 33.59 27.34 -12.93
N ALA A 11 33.79 28.34 -12.06
CA ALA A 11 33.34 28.31 -10.67
C ALA A 11 31.81 28.25 -10.56
N VAL A 12 31.08 29.00 -11.39
CA VAL A 12 29.60 28.95 -11.44
C VAL A 12 29.12 27.59 -11.91
N VAL A 13 29.73 27.01 -12.95
CA VAL A 13 29.39 25.66 -13.44
C VAL A 13 29.65 24.62 -12.36
N LEU A 14 30.78 24.70 -11.66
CA LEU A 14 31.14 23.76 -10.60
C LEU A 14 30.20 23.89 -9.37
N LEU A 15 29.79 25.12 -9.02
CA LEU A 15 28.77 25.35 -8.00
C LEU A 15 27.39 24.80 -8.41
N LEU A 16 27.01 24.93 -9.68
CA LEU A 16 25.76 24.35 -10.20
C LEU A 16 25.80 22.82 -10.16
N LEU A 17 26.93 22.20 -10.53
CA LEU A 17 27.11 20.75 -10.43
C LEU A 17 27.02 20.28 -8.97
N LEU A 18 27.71 20.96 -8.04
CA LEU A 18 27.61 20.66 -6.61
C LEU A 18 26.18 20.84 -6.08
N ALA A 19 25.45 21.86 -6.56
CA ALA A 19 24.06 22.07 -6.17
C ALA A 19 23.14 20.95 -6.70
N LEU A 20 23.40 20.46 -7.92
CA LEU A 20 22.69 19.30 -8.48
C LEU A 20 23.00 18.03 -7.69
N ASP A 21 24.26 17.80 -7.31
CA ASP A 21 24.66 16.65 -6.48
C ASP A 21 24.04 16.72 -5.08
N ALA A 22 24.06 17.90 -4.44
CA ALA A 22 23.43 18.11 -3.15
C ALA A 22 21.91 17.91 -3.23
N ARG A 23 21.27 18.35 -4.32
CA ARG A 23 19.85 18.15 -4.60
C ARG A 23 19.53 16.67 -4.84
N ASP A 24 20.33 15.95 -5.61
CA ASP A 24 20.19 14.51 -5.81
C ASP A 24 20.35 13.74 -4.50
N LEU A 25 21.38 14.06 -3.72
CA LEU A 25 21.59 13.49 -2.38
C LEU A 25 20.41 13.80 -1.45
N TRP A 26 19.86 15.01 -1.51
CA TRP A 26 18.67 15.39 -0.76
C TRP A 26 17.44 14.54 -1.13
N PHE A 27 17.19 14.32 -2.42
CA PHE A 27 16.08 13.45 -2.86
C PHE A 27 16.33 11.98 -2.51
N LYS A 28 17.58 11.49 -2.61
CA LYS A 28 17.95 10.13 -2.20
C LYS A 28 17.85 9.91 -0.68
N THR A 29 17.97 10.97 0.12
CA THR A 29 17.90 10.89 1.59
C THR A 29 16.48 11.09 2.15
N ARG A 30 15.57 11.76 1.44
CA ARG A 30 14.16 11.87 1.85
C ARG A 30 13.32 10.70 1.34
N TRP A 31 13.03 9.77 2.25
CA TRP A 31 12.25 8.55 1.98
C TRP A 31 10.78 8.83 1.60
N LEU A 32 10.10 9.68 2.37
CA LEU A 32 8.80 10.27 2.03
C LEU A 32 9.09 11.68 1.53
N GLY A 33 9.33 11.79 0.23
CA GLY A 33 9.53 13.08 -0.40
C GLY A 33 8.27 13.93 -0.34
N PRO A 34 8.40 15.27 -0.39
CA PRO A 34 7.26 16.15 -0.64
C PRO A 34 6.60 15.81 -2.01
N ASN A 35 5.37 16.26 -2.25
CA ASN A 35 4.57 15.87 -3.44
C ASN A 35 5.26 16.13 -4.80
N ASP A 36 6.29 16.96 -4.82
CA ASP A 36 7.16 17.30 -5.96
C ASP A 36 8.35 16.33 -6.17
N ALA A 37 8.60 15.39 -5.25
CA ALA A 37 9.65 14.39 -5.36
C ALA A 37 9.23 13.11 -6.12
N PHE A 38 7.95 12.98 -6.49
CA PHE A 38 7.44 11.81 -7.19
C PHE A 38 7.74 11.91 -8.70
N ALA A 39 8.74 11.15 -9.14
CA ALA A 39 9.22 11.16 -10.52
C ALA A 39 8.18 10.64 -11.52
N PHE A 40 7.24 9.78 -11.09
CA PHE A 40 6.22 9.21 -11.97
C PHE A 40 4.84 9.35 -11.35
N THR A 41 3.88 9.89 -12.12
CA THR A 41 2.48 9.91 -11.73
C THR A 41 1.64 9.14 -12.74
N THR A 42 0.92 8.15 -12.25
CA THR A 42 -0.01 7.36 -13.07
C THR A 42 -1.43 7.67 -12.63
N LYS A 43 -2.28 8.07 -13.58
CA LYS A 43 -3.71 8.26 -13.35
C LYS A 43 -4.47 7.16 -14.07
N ASN A 44 -5.12 6.30 -13.29
CA ASN A 44 -5.99 5.26 -13.80
C ASN A 44 -7.43 5.61 -13.41
N SER A 45 -8.34 5.41 -14.34
CA SER A 45 -9.76 5.56 -14.05
C SER A 45 -10.45 4.22 -14.17
N VAL A 46 -11.20 3.87 -13.14
CA VAL A 46 -11.92 2.61 -13.06
C VAL A 46 -13.40 2.89 -13.14
N LEU A 47 -14.06 2.26 -14.11
CA LEU A 47 -15.52 2.31 -14.23
C LEU A 47 -16.11 1.27 -13.29
N LEU A 48 -16.92 1.70 -12.33
CA LEU A 48 -17.68 0.78 -11.49
C LEU A 48 -18.92 0.40 -12.30
N LEU A 49 -18.81 -0.67 -13.09
CA LEU A 49 -19.95 -1.20 -13.83
C LEU A 49 -20.97 -1.82 -12.86
N ASP A 50 -22.23 -1.85 -13.30
CA ASP A 50 -23.30 -2.56 -12.59
C ASP A 50 -22.98 -4.04 -12.37
N PRO A 51 -23.59 -4.66 -11.33
CA PRO A 51 -23.37 -6.07 -11.03
C PRO A 51 -23.68 -6.92 -12.26
N HIS A 52 -22.66 -7.63 -12.75
CA HIS A 52 -22.87 -8.74 -13.68
C HIS A 52 -23.45 -9.91 -12.86
N PRO A 53 -24.30 -10.78 -13.45
CA PRO A 53 -24.77 -11.97 -12.75
C PRO A 53 -23.55 -12.74 -12.24
N ALA A 54 -23.59 -13.13 -10.96
CA ALA A 54 -22.49 -13.81 -10.29
C ALA A 54 -22.09 -15.04 -11.13
N ASP A 55 -20.89 -15.01 -11.71
CA ASP A 55 -20.30 -16.21 -12.29
C ASP A 55 -20.24 -17.27 -11.19
N GLU A 56 -20.58 -18.52 -11.54
CA GLU A 56 -20.49 -19.64 -10.59
C GLU A 56 -19.12 -19.62 -9.90
N LYS A 57 -19.14 -19.55 -8.57
CA LYS A 57 -17.95 -19.42 -7.72
C LYS A 57 -17.09 -20.68 -7.86
N ARG A 58 -16.25 -20.73 -8.89
CA ARG A 58 -15.24 -21.78 -9.05
C ARG A 58 -14.17 -21.53 -8.00
N SER A 59 -13.93 -22.53 -7.15
CA SER A 59 -12.86 -22.49 -6.17
C SER A 59 -11.54 -22.19 -6.90
N SER A 60 -10.94 -21.04 -6.59
CA SER A 60 -9.66 -20.66 -7.19
C SER A 60 -8.57 -21.60 -6.67
N GLU A 61 -7.82 -22.24 -7.57
CA GLU A 61 -6.65 -23.06 -7.22
C GLU A 61 -5.42 -22.21 -6.82
N SER A 62 -5.59 -20.89 -6.67
CA SER A 62 -4.49 -19.97 -6.35
C SER A 62 -3.83 -20.33 -5.02
N LEU A 63 -2.49 -20.40 -5.04
CA LEU A 63 -1.63 -20.64 -3.87
C LEU A 63 -1.36 -19.36 -3.05
N THR A 64 -2.07 -18.28 -3.35
CA THR A 64 -1.88 -16.96 -2.73
C THR A 64 -3.11 -16.55 -1.92
N GLY A 65 -2.94 -15.57 -1.03
CA GLY A 65 -4.03 -15.00 -0.23
C GLY A 65 -5.25 -14.51 -1.02
N TRP A 66 -5.11 -14.27 -2.34
CA TRP A 66 -6.24 -13.95 -3.22
C TRP A 66 -7.34 -15.01 -3.22
N ARG A 67 -6.98 -16.28 -3.07
CA ARG A 67 -7.96 -17.37 -2.93
C ARG A 67 -8.87 -17.12 -1.73
N VAL A 68 -8.28 -16.74 -0.60
CA VAL A 68 -9.03 -16.52 0.64
C VAL A 68 -9.87 -15.25 0.58
N PHE A 69 -9.41 -14.20 -0.12
CA PHE A 69 -10.27 -13.05 -0.43
C PHE A 69 -11.47 -13.44 -1.30
N HIS A 70 -11.25 -14.29 -2.30
CA HIS A 70 -12.33 -14.80 -3.15
C HIS A 70 -13.33 -15.64 -2.34
N ASP A 71 -12.86 -16.44 -1.37
CA ASP A 71 -13.74 -17.23 -0.51
C ASP A 71 -14.51 -16.36 0.50
N THR A 72 -13.85 -15.35 1.07
CA THR A 72 -14.42 -14.43 2.09
C THR A 72 -15.44 -13.42 1.52
N CYS A 73 -15.25 -12.97 0.27
CA CYS A 73 -16.15 -12.03 -0.38
C CYS A 73 -17.13 -12.76 -1.32
N SER A 74 -18.40 -12.37 -1.33
CA SER A 74 -19.35 -12.95 -2.30
C SER A 74 -19.06 -12.48 -3.72
N GLU A 75 -18.63 -11.23 -3.87
CA GLU A 75 -18.26 -10.63 -5.15
C GLU A 75 -16.81 -10.13 -5.07
N LEU A 76 -15.92 -10.75 -5.84
CA LEU A 76 -14.55 -10.30 -6.03
C LEU A 76 -14.26 -10.21 -7.53
N ARG A 77 -14.17 -8.99 -8.06
CA ARG A 77 -14.02 -8.75 -9.50
C ARG A 77 -12.81 -7.89 -9.80
N ALA A 78 -11.96 -8.36 -10.72
CA ALA A 78 -10.89 -7.54 -11.27
C ALA A 78 -11.46 -6.39 -12.12
N LEU A 79 -11.03 -5.17 -11.83
CA LEU A 79 -11.44 -3.98 -12.55
C LEU A 79 -10.46 -3.75 -13.70
N THR A 80 -10.97 -3.84 -14.94
CA THR A 80 -10.17 -3.63 -16.14
C THR A 80 -10.24 -2.16 -16.56
N GLY A 81 -9.08 -1.56 -16.87
CA GLY A 81 -8.99 -0.24 -17.47
C GLY A 81 -9.66 -0.20 -18.85
N ASN A 82 -10.17 0.97 -19.25
CA ASN A 82 -10.96 1.20 -20.46
C ASN A 82 -10.45 0.42 -21.70
N ILE A 83 -11.27 -0.51 -22.19
CA ILE A 83 -10.98 -1.49 -23.27
C ILE A 83 -10.82 -0.82 -24.66
N LYS A 84 -10.98 0.51 -24.76
CA LYS A 84 -10.94 1.24 -26.04
C LYS A 84 -9.58 1.31 -26.73
N SER A 85 -8.50 0.82 -26.11
CA SER A 85 -7.19 0.71 -26.75
C SER A 85 -6.82 -0.76 -26.87
N GLY A 86 -6.73 -1.27 -28.10
CA GLY A 86 -6.48 -2.67 -28.45
C GLY A 86 -5.11 -3.23 -28.07
N ASN A 87 -4.44 -2.66 -27.06
CA ASN A 87 -3.22 -3.21 -26.48
C ASN A 87 -3.56 -3.99 -25.20
N ILE A 88 -3.38 -5.30 -25.30
CA ILE A 88 -3.74 -6.35 -24.34
C ILE A 88 -2.78 -6.35 -23.15
N HIS A 89 -2.64 -5.24 -22.44
CA HIS A 89 -1.97 -5.21 -21.13
C HIS A 89 -2.87 -4.49 -20.12
N SER A 90 -4.03 -5.10 -19.84
CA SER A 90 -4.79 -4.75 -18.64
C SER A 90 -4.01 -5.22 -17.42
N HIS A 91 -3.11 -4.39 -16.91
CA HIS A 91 -2.52 -4.64 -15.60
C HIS A 91 -3.65 -4.63 -14.57
N TYR A 92 -3.99 -5.79 -14.04
CA TYR A 92 -4.96 -5.95 -12.96
C TYR A 92 -4.45 -5.22 -11.71
N LEU A 93 -4.76 -3.93 -11.59
CA LEU A 93 -4.29 -3.14 -10.47
C LEU A 93 -5.33 -3.04 -9.36
N HIS A 94 -6.61 -3.20 -9.68
CA HIS A 94 -7.71 -2.92 -8.76
C HIS A 94 -8.75 -4.03 -8.82
N VAL A 95 -9.32 -4.35 -7.65
CA VAL A 95 -10.35 -5.37 -7.48
C VAL A 95 -11.51 -4.74 -6.73
N LEU A 96 -12.73 -4.91 -7.24
CA LEU A 96 -13.94 -4.60 -6.51
C LEU A 96 -14.27 -5.79 -5.62
N ALA A 97 -14.40 -5.55 -4.32
CA ALA A 97 -14.83 -6.54 -3.35
C ALA A 97 -16.14 -6.08 -2.70
N ALA A 98 -17.17 -6.91 -2.72
CA ALA A 98 -18.45 -6.63 -2.09
C ALA A 98 -18.96 -7.83 -1.28
N ASN A 99 -19.78 -7.53 -0.28
CA ASN A 99 -20.32 -8.49 0.71
C ASN A 99 -19.21 -9.38 1.29
N CYS A 100 -18.12 -8.76 1.75
CA CYS A 100 -17.06 -9.46 2.45
C CYS A 100 -17.44 -9.61 3.92
N SER A 101 -17.32 -10.82 4.46
CA SER A 101 -17.45 -11.04 5.90
C SER A 101 -16.17 -10.65 6.62
N ALA A 102 -16.27 -9.80 7.64
CA ALA A 102 -15.15 -9.51 8.55
C ALA A 102 -14.74 -10.79 9.34
N PRO A 103 -13.52 -10.84 9.93
CA PRO A 103 -13.05 -12.01 10.67
C PRO A 103 -14.04 -12.43 11.77
N ASP A 104 -14.24 -13.75 11.89
CA ASP A 104 -15.17 -14.38 12.84
C ASP A 104 -14.80 -13.94 14.28
N GLY A 105 -15.78 -13.34 14.98
CA GLY A 105 -15.55 -12.69 16.28
C GLY A 105 -16.67 -11.77 16.75
N LEU A 106 -17.70 -11.61 15.92
CA LEU A 106 -19.05 -11.24 16.34
C LEU A 106 -19.90 -12.50 16.22
N THR A 107 -20.83 -12.70 17.17
CA THR A 107 -21.83 -13.77 17.14
C THR A 107 -22.38 -13.99 15.73
N GLU A 108 -22.76 -15.22 15.35
CA GLU A 108 -23.20 -15.60 14.00
C GLU A 108 -24.28 -14.66 13.39
N GLU A 109 -25.00 -13.90 14.22
CA GLU A 109 -26.01 -12.91 13.84
C GLU A 109 -25.46 -11.51 13.45
N MET A 110 -24.16 -11.25 13.56
CA MET A 110 -23.53 -9.93 13.39
C MET A 110 -22.21 -9.99 12.59
N ALA A 111 -22.14 -10.77 11.51
CA ALA A 111 -21.04 -10.59 10.55
C ALA A 111 -21.14 -9.18 9.95
N PRO A 112 -20.19 -8.25 10.19
CA PRO A 112 -20.23 -6.94 9.57
C PRO A 112 -20.12 -7.15 8.06
N GLN A 113 -21.19 -6.81 7.34
CA GLN A 113 -21.10 -6.70 5.90
C GLN A 113 -20.36 -5.40 5.62
N LEU A 114 -19.11 -5.53 5.16
CA LEU A 114 -18.34 -4.37 4.73
C LEU A 114 -18.99 -3.78 3.47
N SER A 115 -19.07 -2.44 3.41
CA SER A 115 -19.48 -1.73 2.21
C SER A 115 -18.62 -2.15 1.01
N PRO A 116 -19.13 -2.08 -0.23
CA PRO A 116 -18.36 -2.37 -1.42
C PRO A 116 -17.07 -1.55 -1.44
N MET A 117 -15.94 -2.19 -1.69
CA MET A 117 -14.63 -1.58 -1.60
C MET A 117 -13.79 -1.84 -2.84
N VAL A 118 -12.92 -0.89 -3.18
CA VAL A 118 -11.93 -1.06 -4.24
C VAL A 118 -10.57 -1.29 -3.60
N LEU A 119 -10.03 -2.49 -3.81
CA LEU A 119 -8.82 -3.00 -3.21
C LEU A 119 -7.69 -3.09 -4.23
N THR A 120 -6.47 -2.90 -3.77
CA THR A 120 -5.25 -3.10 -4.55
C THR A 120 -4.22 -3.83 -3.70
N SER A 121 -3.56 -4.85 -4.24
CA SER A 121 -2.47 -5.54 -3.56
C SER A 121 -1.15 -4.80 -3.73
N ASP A 122 -0.87 -3.87 -2.84
CA ASP A 122 0.36 -3.08 -2.91
C ASP A 122 0.93 -2.67 -1.56
N ILE A 123 0.33 -3.15 -0.46
CA ILE A 123 0.84 -2.90 0.88
C ILE A 123 1.69 -4.11 1.29
N ARG A 124 2.83 -3.86 1.95
CA ARG A 124 3.64 -4.96 2.49
C ARG A 124 3.13 -5.47 3.82
N VAL A 125 3.35 -6.77 4.05
CA VAL A 125 2.97 -7.46 5.29
C VAL A 125 3.69 -6.86 6.51
N ASP A 126 4.98 -6.50 6.38
CA ASP A 126 5.75 -5.88 7.46
C ASP A 126 5.22 -4.48 7.82
N ALA A 127 4.81 -3.69 6.82
CA ALA A 127 4.14 -2.41 7.06
C ALA A 127 2.81 -2.59 7.80
N MET A 128 1.99 -3.56 7.41
CA MET A 128 0.72 -3.89 8.07
C MET A 128 0.92 -4.30 9.53
N ALA A 129 1.85 -5.22 9.78
CA ALA A 129 2.18 -5.69 11.12
C ALA A 129 2.72 -4.54 11.99
N TRP A 130 3.63 -3.74 11.47
CA TRP A 130 4.21 -2.61 12.20
C TRP A 130 3.14 -1.58 12.62
N ALA A 131 2.25 -1.19 11.69
CA ALA A 131 1.19 -0.23 12.02
C ALA A 131 0.24 -0.80 13.08
N ALA A 132 -0.16 -2.07 12.96
CA ALA A 132 -1.05 -2.69 13.92
C ALA A 132 -0.42 -2.79 15.31
N CYS A 133 0.85 -3.19 15.38
CA CYS A 133 1.60 -3.23 16.63
C CYS A 133 1.76 -1.84 17.28
N LYS A 134 1.92 -0.79 16.46
CA LYS A 134 2.10 0.59 16.95
C LYS A 134 0.83 1.13 17.61
N LEU A 135 -0.35 0.79 17.10
CA LEU A 135 -1.66 1.22 17.63
C LEU A 135 -2.13 0.42 18.85
N LEU A 136 -1.44 -0.66 19.21
CA LEU A 136 -1.73 -1.44 20.41
C LEU A 136 -0.89 -0.98 21.60
N TYR A 137 -1.52 -0.96 22.77
CA TYR A 137 -0.84 -0.78 24.06
C TYR A 137 0.21 -1.87 24.27
N VAL A 138 1.34 -1.52 24.89
CA VAL A 138 2.51 -2.41 25.06
C VAL A 138 2.12 -3.74 25.74
N SER A 139 1.29 -3.70 26.78
CA SER A 139 0.82 -4.87 27.52
C SER A 139 -0.11 -5.79 26.72
N ARG A 140 -0.56 -5.35 25.54
CA ARG A 140 -1.57 -6.01 24.71
C ARG A 140 -0.98 -6.49 23.38
N ARG A 141 0.31 -6.26 23.13
CA ARG A 141 0.98 -6.64 21.88
C ARG A 141 1.26 -8.15 21.83
N PRO A 142 0.90 -8.84 20.73
CA PRO A 142 1.28 -10.24 20.54
C PRO A 142 2.80 -10.39 20.33
N PRO A 143 3.35 -11.62 20.44
CA PRO A 143 4.78 -11.89 20.26
C PRO A 143 5.34 -11.43 18.91
N LEU A 144 4.54 -11.49 17.84
CA LEU A 144 4.90 -10.98 16.50
C LEU A 144 5.42 -9.52 16.52
N CYS A 145 4.92 -8.69 17.44
CA CYS A 145 5.36 -7.30 17.55
C CYS A 145 6.79 -7.12 18.06
N GLN A 146 7.40 -8.17 18.60
CA GLN A 146 8.81 -8.19 19.04
C GLN A 146 9.74 -8.72 17.95
N ASP A 147 9.19 -9.28 16.88
CA ASP A 147 9.98 -9.84 15.78
C ASP A 147 10.72 -8.74 15.00
N ALA A 148 11.83 -9.12 14.35
CA ALA A 148 12.69 -8.25 13.57
C ALA A 148 11.93 -7.53 12.45
N MET A 149 10.90 -8.17 11.87
CA MET A 149 10.07 -7.56 10.82
C MET A 149 9.34 -6.30 11.29
N VAL A 150 8.97 -6.23 12.58
CA VAL A 150 8.29 -5.07 13.18
C VAL A 150 9.28 -4.12 13.83
N THR A 151 10.20 -4.65 14.65
CA THR A 151 11.13 -3.82 15.44
C THR A 151 12.15 -3.09 14.56
N SER A 152 12.61 -3.72 13.48
CA SER A 152 13.56 -3.12 12.54
C SER A 152 12.90 -2.36 11.39
N PHE A 153 11.56 -2.31 11.33
CA PHE A 153 10.81 -1.71 10.22
C PHE A 153 11.25 -0.27 9.92
N LEU A 154 11.25 0.61 10.93
CA LEU A 154 11.63 2.01 10.75
C LEU A 154 13.07 2.16 10.29
N HIS A 155 13.98 1.32 10.78
CA HIS A 155 15.38 1.35 10.38
C HIS A 155 15.55 0.86 8.93
N LYS A 156 14.92 -0.26 8.58
CA LYS A 156 14.95 -0.86 7.24
C LYS A 156 14.50 0.13 6.16
N TYR A 157 13.40 0.84 6.43
CA TYR A 157 12.84 1.83 5.50
C TYR A 157 13.30 3.26 5.79
N ARG A 158 14.25 3.48 6.71
CA ARG A 158 14.73 4.82 7.13
C ARG A 158 13.60 5.83 7.38
N LEU A 159 12.52 5.34 8.01
CA LEU A 159 11.36 6.14 8.35
C LEU A 159 11.57 6.82 9.71
N GLY A 160 11.16 8.08 9.81
CA GLY A 160 11.00 8.72 11.12
C GLY A 160 9.95 7.98 11.96
N SER A 161 10.10 7.98 13.28
CA SER A 161 9.07 7.42 14.16
C SER A 161 7.85 8.36 14.18
N PRO A 162 6.70 7.98 13.61
CA PRO A 162 5.52 8.82 13.69
C PRO A 162 5.03 8.91 15.13
N GLN A 163 4.50 10.08 15.48
CA GLN A 163 3.84 10.33 16.76
C GLN A 163 2.43 9.73 16.69
N VAL A 164 2.15 8.78 17.57
CA VAL A 164 0.81 8.19 17.71
C VAL A 164 0.15 8.83 18.91
N SER A 165 -0.95 9.55 18.67
CA SER A 165 -1.73 10.15 19.74
C SER A 165 -2.54 9.11 20.49
N SER A 166 -2.93 9.40 21.73
CA SER A 166 -3.81 8.53 22.52
C SER A 166 -5.13 8.22 21.81
N ALA A 167 -5.63 9.16 20.99
CA ALA A 167 -6.86 8.98 20.21
C ALA A 167 -6.73 7.96 19.08
N MET A 168 -5.52 7.72 18.56
CA MET A 168 -5.27 6.70 17.54
C MET A 168 -5.09 5.30 18.13
N MET A 169 -4.71 5.21 19.41
CA MET A 169 -4.49 3.94 20.09
C MET A 169 -5.81 3.19 20.24
N ALA A 170 -5.79 1.89 19.97
CA ALA A 170 -6.95 1.04 20.17
C ALA A 170 -7.18 0.78 21.68
N PRO A 171 -8.33 1.19 22.25
CA PRO A 171 -8.60 0.95 23.66
C PRO A 171 -8.64 -0.56 23.95
N PRO A 172 -8.19 -1.02 25.13
CA PRO A 172 -8.30 -2.42 25.51
C PRO A 172 -9.76 -2.91 25.45
N MET A 173 -9.96 -4.14 24.97
CA MET A 173 -11.24 -4.81 24.77
C MET A 173 -12.19 -4.15 23.76
N SER A 174 -11.71 -3.15 22.99
CA SER A 174 -12.51 -2.49 21.95
C SER A 174 -12.61 -3.30 20.65
N GLY A 175 -13.53 -2.91 19.76
CA GLY A 175 -13.58 -3.43 18.39
C GLY A 175 -12.29 -3.13 17.60
N ALA A 176 -11.68 -1.95 17.81
CA ALA A 176 -10.40 -1.61 17.19
C ALA A 176 -9.27 -2.55 17.62
N GLU A 177 -9.20 -2.92 18.91
CA GLU A 177 -8.20 -3.89 19.38
C GLU A 177 -8.41 -5.26 18.71
N ARG A 178 -9.67 -5.68 18.54
CA ARG A 178 -10.03 -6.94 17.88
C ARG A 178 -9.62 -6.94 16.40
N GLU A 179 -9.90 -5.88 15.65
CA GLU A 179 -9.46 -5.76 14.24
C GLU A 179 -7.94 -5.89 14.10
N LEU A 180 -7.20 -5.11 14.90
CA LEU A 180 -5.73 -5.10 14.85
C LEU A 180 -5.15 -6.46 15.25
N ARG A 181 -5.73 -7.12 16.25
CA ARG A 181 -5.30 -8.45 16.67
C ARG A 181 -5.64 -9.53 15.65
N ALA A 182 -6.81 -9.48 15.01
CA ALA A 182 -7.16 -10.43 13.97
C ALA A 182 -6.16 -10.38 12.80
N LEU A 183 -5.75 -9.17 12.41
CA LEU A 183 -4.70 -8.97 11.40
C LEU A 183 -3.35 -9.55 11.85
N LEU A 184 -2.93 -9.25 13.09
CA LEU A 184 -1.65 -9.74 13.62
C LEU A 184 -1.62 -11.25 13.83
N ASP A 185 -2.75 -11.84 14.22
CA ASP A 185 -2.88 -13.29 14.39
C ASP A 185 -2.82 -14.01 13.03
N LEU A 186 -3.47 -13.45 12.00
CA LEU A 186 -3.35 -13.93 10.62
C LEU A 186 -1.89 -13.89 10.17
N ILE A 187 -1.20 -12.75 10.31
CA ILE A 187 0.20 -12.62 9.89
C ILE A 187 1.10 -13.56 10.69
N GLY A 188 0.90 -13.65 12.02
CA GLY A 188 1.73 -14.46 12.90
C GLY A 188 1.58 -15.97 12.68
N LYS A 189 0.41 -16.43 12.21
CA LYS A 189 0.16 -17.83 11.85
C LYS A 189 0.50 -18.16 10.39
N SER A 190 0.76 -17.14 9.56
CA SER A 190 1.04 -17.33 8.15
C SER A 190 2.49 -17.70 7.91
N VAL A 191 2.74 -18.94 7.50
CA VAL A 191 4.08 -19.40 7.12
C VAL A 191 3.97 -20.21 5.82
N PRO A 192 4.61 -19.77 4.71
CA PRO A 192 5.50 -18.61 4.56
C PRO A 192 4.77 -17.28 4.31
N LEU A 193 5.37 -16.16 4.77
CA LEU A 193 4.84 -14.80 4.53
C LEU A 193 4.78 -14.41 3.04
N SER A 194 5.48 -15.12 2.16
CA SER A 194 5.45 -14.88 0.71
C SER A 194 4.10 -15.21 0.06
N ARG A 195 3.25 -15.99 0.72
CA ARG A 195 1.89 -16.31 0.25
C ARG A 195 0.81 -15.35 0.76
N VAL A 196 1.16 -14.52 1.75
CA VAL A 196 0.26 -13.52 2.31
C VAL A 196 0.09 -12.38 1.33
N VAL A 197 -1.15 -12.05 1.00
CA VAL A 197 -1.49 -10.92 0.15
C VAL A 197 -2.12 -9.85 1.02
N CYS A 198 -1.50 -8.67 1.06
CA CYS A 198 -2.03 -7.51 1.75
C CYS A 198 -2.51 -6.46 0.75
N VAL A 199 -3.69 -5.90 1.02
CA VAL A 199 -4.42 -4.98 0.16
C VAL A 199 -4.69 -3.67 0.90
N GLY A 200 -4.65 -2.56 0.14
CA GLY A 200 -5.09 -1.25 0.58
C GLY A 200 -6.13 -0.69 -0.39
N GLY A 201 -7.12 0.00 0.13
CA GLY A 201 -8.29 0.40 -0.65
C GLY A 201 -9.16 1.43 0.03
N VAL A 202 -10.32 1.66 -0.58
CA VAL A 202 -11.35 2.56 -0.07
C VAL A 202 -12.72 1.91 -0.13
N GLU A 203 -13.54 2.19 0.87
CA GLU A 203 -14.97 1.86 0.89
C GLU A 203 -15.74 2.86 0.02
N ILE A 204 -16.69 2.35 -0.76
CA ILE A 204 -17.60 3.11 -1.59
C ILE A 204 -18.96 3.10 -0.87
N ASP A 205 -19.21 4.12 -0.08
CA ASP A 205 -20.56 4.36 0.44
C ASP A 205 -21.42 5.04 -0.63
N GLN A 206 -22.68 4.61 -0.72
CA GLN A 206 -23.65 5.15 -1.66
C GLN A 206 -24.17 6.55 -1.23
N GLN A 207 -23.70 7.08 -0.10
CA GLN A 207 -24.12 8.39 0.39
C GLN A 207 -23.38 9.53 -0.32
N PRO A 208 -24.10 10.41 -1.04
CA PRO A 208 -23.51 11.46 -1.87
C PRO A 208 -22.88 12.63 -1.07
N GLU A 209 -22.98 12.64 0.26
CA GLU A 209 -22.54 13.76 1.12
C GLU A 209 -21.17 13.54 1.80
N GLN A 210 -20.53 12.38 1.64
CA GLN A 210 -19.22 12.12 2.25
C GLN A 210 -18.08 12.67 1.37
N GLU A 211 -17.49 13.80 1.75
CA GLU A 211 -16.40 14.44 0.99
C GLU A 211 -15.11 13.60 0.91
N SER A 212 -14.91 12.63 1.81
CA SER A 212 -13.71 11.79 1.85
C SER A 212 -14.03 10.31 1.94
N LEU A 213 -13.45 9.55 1.01
CA LEU A 213 -13.56 8.09 0.97
C LEU A 213 -12.82 7.48 2.17
N ARG A 214 -13.44 6.48 2.79
CA ARG A 214 -12.87 5.80 3.95
C ARG A 214 -11.85 4.76 3.52
N TRP A 215 -10.66 4.81 4.11
CA TRP A 215 -9.59 3.85 3.83
C TRP A 215 -9.82 2.53 4.56
N ILE A 216 -9.64 1.43 3.83
CA ILE A 216 -9.66 0.08 4.37
C ILE A 216 -8.43 -0.69 3.92
N PHE A 217 -7.95 -1.55 4.81
CA PHE A 217 -6.78 -2.37 4.61
C PHE A 217 -7.12 -3.81 4.96
N GLY A 218 -6.47 -4.77 4.31
CA GLY A 218 -6.65 -6.16 4.69
C GLY A 218 -5.47 -7.02 4.32
N CYS A 219 -5.37 -8.19 4.94
CA CYS A 219 -4.44 -9.23 4.54
C CYS A 219 -5.15 -10.58 4.55
N ALA A 220 -4.75 -11.45 3.65
CA ALA A 220 -5.27 -12.80 3.55
C ALA A 220 -4.14 -13.80 3.33
N SER A 221 -4.31 -14.99 3.87
CA SER A 221 -3.30 -16.06 3.80
C SER A 221 -3.97 -17.42 3.60
N PRO A 222 -3.52 -18.22 2.61
CA PRO A 222 -4.11 -19.52 2.35
C PRO A 222 -3.72 -20.58 3.39
N ASP A 223 -2.66 -20.35 4.15
CA ASP A 223 -2.06 -21.35 5.04
C ASP A 223 -2.67 -21.34 6.46
N VAL A 224 -3.56 -20.39 6.77
CA VAL A 224 -4.21 -20.26 8.08
C VAL A 224 -5.57 -20.97 8.05
N PRO A 225 -5.84 -21.95 8.93
CA PRO A 225 -7.11 -22.67 8.94
C PRO A 225 -8.29 -21.74 9.30
N GLY A 226 -9.39 -21.82 8.54
CA GLY A 226 -10.61 -21.02 8.71
C GLY A 226 -10.81 -19.94 7.63
N LYS A 227 -11.67 -18.95 7.90
CA LYS A 227 -11.90 -17.78 7.02
C LYS A 227 -10.83 -16.71 7.22
N SER A 228 -9.63 -16.94 6.73
CA SER A 228 -8.45 -16.16 7.12
C SER A 228 -8.15 -14.99 6.17
N ALA A 229 -9.13 -14.09 6.02
CA ALA A 229 -8.90 -12.71 5.60
C ALA A 229 -9.25 -11.77 6.78
N ALA A 230 -8.34 -10.87 7.10
CA ALA A 230 -8.54 -9.86 8.14
C ALA A 230 -8.58 -8.48 7.50
N PHE A 231 -9.58 -7.69 7.88
CA PHE A 231 -9.74 -6.30 7.46
C PHE A 231 -9.56 -5.36 8.65
N VAL A 232 -8.97 -4.20 8.40
CA VAL A 232 -8.67 -3.15 9.39
C VAL A 232 -9.00 -1.78 8.78
N GLY A 233 -9.59 -0.92 9.58
CA GLY A 233 -9.96 0.45 9.18
C GLY A 233 -11.45 0.75 9.38
N HIS A 234 -12.26 -0.29 9.64
CA HIS A 234 -13.68 -0.16 9.93
C HIS A 234 -13.98 0.29 11.38
N VAL A 235 -13.12 -0.01 12.34
CA VAL A 235 -13.16 0.58 13.68
C VAL A 235 -11.82 1.24 14.01
N ALA A 236 -10.70 0.63 13.62
CA ALA A 236 -9.36 1.17 13.81
C ALA A 236 -8.98 2.24 12.75
N THR A 237 -9.71 3.36 12.70
CA THR A 237 -9.50 4.43 11.68
C THR A 237 -8.11 5.07 11.74
N GLY A 238 -7.47 5.09 12.92
CA GLY A 238 -6.08 5.55 13.08
C GLY A 238 -5.05 4.74 12.29
N PHE A 239 -5.40 3.54 11.83
CA PHE A 239 -4.54 2.69 10.99
C PHE A 239 -4.24 3.34 9.64
N ALA A 240 -5.20 4.06 9.06
CA ALA A 240 -5.00 4.77 7.80
C ALA A 240 -3.86 5.78 7.91
N ALA A 241 -3.80 6.58 8.96
CA ALA A 241 -2.74 7.58 9.15
C ALA A 241 -1.32 6.98 9.19
N LEU A 242 -1.17 5.71 9.56
CA LEU A 242 0.12 5.02 9.56
C LEU A 242 0.43 4.30 8.23
N GLN A 243 -0.56 4.04 7.39
CA GLN A 243 -0.38 3.37 6.09
C GLN A 243 -0.44 4.33 4.90
N THR A 244 -1.07 5.48 5.04
CA THR A 244 -1.08 6.53 4.01
C THR A 244 0.38 6.83 3.64
N ASP A 245 0.64 6.87 2.34
CA ASP A 245 1.97 7.09 1.74
C ASP A 245 2.99 5.94 1.88
N LYS A 246 2.53 4.74 2.28
CA LYS A 246 3.36 3.53 2.38
C LYS A 246 2.98 2.44 1.38
N ALA A 247 2.25 2.80 0.33
CA ALA A 247 1.98 1.92 -0.79
C ALA A 247 3.29 1.57 -1.53
N ARG A 248 3.41 0.32 -2.00
CA ARG A 248 4.57 -0.23 -2.73
C ARG A 248 5.92 0.03 -2.09
N LEU A 249 5.96 0.03 -0.76
CA LEU A 249 7.18 0.29 -0.01
C LEU A 249 8.23 -0.80 -0.30
N THR A 250 9.37 -0.51 -0.92
CA THR A 250 10.46 -1.48 -1.11
C THR A 250 11.79 -0.87 -0.70
N ALA A 251 12.65 -1.69 -0.10
CA ALA A 251 13.97 -1.31 0.39
C ALA A 251 14.87 -2.54 0.27
N ASP A 252 15.38 -2.76 -0.93
CA ASP A 252 16.17 -3.93 -1.25
C ASP A 252 17.61 -3.54 -1.55
N GLU A 253 18.51 -4.43 -1.16
CA GLU A 253 19.93 -4.31 -1.36
C GLU A 253 20.40 -5.58 -2.04
N VAL A 254 20.96 -5.43 -3.22
CA VAL A 254 21.49 -6.52 -4.02
C VAL A 254 22.99 -6.31 -4.13
N ASP A 255 23.75 -7.36 -3.83
CA ASP A 255 25.19 -7.37 -4.04
C ASP A 255 25.51 -8.32 -5.19
N VAL A 256 26.16 -7.80 -6.23
CA VAL A 256 26.62 -8.58 -7.38
C VAL A 256 28.11 -8.35 -7.53
N LEU A 257 28.90 -9.42 -7.36
CA LEU A 257 30.36 -9.39 -7.48
C LEU A 257 31.04 -8.34 -6.56
N GLY A 258 30.48 -8.10 -5.36
CA GLY A 258 30.97 -7.10 -4.40
C GLY A 258 30.54 -5.67 -4.71
N MET A 259 29.74 -5.47 -5.77
CA MET A 259 29.14 -4.19 -6.12
C MET A 259 27.71 -4.11 -5.59
N ARG A 260 27.51 -3.21 -4.63
CA ARG A 260 26.22 -2.98 -3.99
C ARG A 260 25.29 -2.16 -4.90
N PHE A 261 24.05 -2.61 -5.02
CA PHE A 261 22.92 -1.93 -5.63
C PHE A 261 21.81 -1.78 -4.60
N ILE A 262 21.39 -0.54 -4.35
CA ILE A 262 20.34 -0.21 -3.39
C ILE A 262 19.16 0.32 -4.18
N PHE A 263 18.03 -0.36 -4.03
CA PHE A 263 16.75 -0.04 -4.68
C PHE A 263 15.70 0.31 -3.65
N ARG A 264 15.03 1.44 -3.85
CA ARG A 264 14.01 1.95 -2.94
C ARG A 264 12.82 2.47 -3.72
N GLN A 265 11.63 2.06 -3.31
CA GLN A 265 10.39 2.51 -3.91
C GLN A 265 9.37 2.85 -2.83
N ASN A 266 8.61 3.89 -3.06
CA ASN A 266 7.37 4.16 -2.36
C ASN A 266 6.34 4.79 -3.28
N ALA A 267 5.08 4.72 -2.87
CA ALA A 267 3.98 5.27 -3.61
C ALA A 267 3.01 6.00 -2.67
N VAL A 268 2.46 7.10 -3.18
CA VAL A 268 1.30 7.78 -2.62
C VAL A 268 0.12 7.50 -3.52
N ARG A 269 -1.02 7.13 -2.93
CA ARG A 269 -2.25 6.91 -3.67
C ARG A 269 -3.32 7.86 -3.19
N SER A 270 -4.09 8.41 -4.12
CA SER A 270 -5.33 9.10 -3.82
C SER A 270 -6.47 8.56 -4.68
N TYR A 271 -7.66 8.58 -4.09
CA TYR A 271 -8.89 8.11 -4.69
C TYR A 271 -9.87 9.28 -4.79
N LYS A 272 -10.51 9.43 -5.93
CA LYS A 272 -11.58 10.40 -6.15
C LYS A 272 -12.78 9.70 -6.77
N TYR A 273 -13.90 9.73 -6.07
CA TYR A 273 -15.16 9.21 -6.58
C TYR A 273 -15.87 10.28 -7.40
N LEU A 274 -16.30 9.93 -8.60
CA LEU A 274 -17.08 10.76 -9.50
C LEU A 274 -18.46 10.09 -9.66
N PRO A 275 -19.51 10.63 -9.03
CA PRO A 275 -20.85 10.06 -9.15
C PRO A 275 -21.33 10.10 -10.60
N SER A 276 -22.06 9.08 -11.03
CA SER A 276 -22.68 9.05 -12.36
C SER A 276 -23.95 9.89 -12.39
N SER A 277 -24.17 10.64 -13.47
CA SER A 277 -25.39 11.40 -13.70
C SER A 277 -26.54 10.57 -14.29
N SER A 278 -26.30 9.32 -14.70
CA SER A 278 -27.23 8.52 -15.52
C SER A 278 -27.66 7.19 -14.90
N GLY A 279 -27.58 7.02 -13.57
CA GLY A 279 -28.09 5.84 -12.85
C GLY A 279 -27.19 4.60 -12.85
N VAL A 280 -26.08 4.61 -13.58
CA VAL A 280 -25.01 3.59 -13.51
C VAL A 280 -24.13 3.86 -12.28
N ARG A 281 -23.54 2.84 -11.62
CA ARG A 281 -22.50 3.06 -10.59
C ARG A 281 -21.40 4.03 -11.10
N GLY A 282 -20.90 4.92 -10.22
CA GLY A 282 -19.99 6.02 -10.57
C GLY A 282 -18.62 5.60 -11.11
N ARG A 283 -17.74 6.58 -11.36
CA ARG A 283 -16.35 6.35 -11.79
C ARG A 283 -15.41 6.63 -10.62
N LEU A 284 -14.45 5.74 -10.38
CA LEU A 284 -13.39 5.97 -9.39
C LEU A 284 -12.10 6.34 -10.13
N GLU A 285 -11.58 7.52 -9.88
CA GLU A 285 -10.24 7.91 -10.32
C GLU A 285 -9.22 7.55 -9.24
N VAL A 286 -8.23 6.77 -9.65
CA VAL A 286 -7.10 6.35 -8.81
C VAL A 286 -5.86 7.03 -9.35
N SER A 287 -5.26 7.92 -8.57
CA SER A 287 -3.95 8.48 -8.90
C SER A 287 -2.90 7.89 -7.98
N THR A 288 -1.83 7.37 -8.58
CA THR A 288 -0.68 6.83 -7.85
C THR A 288 0.55 7.61 -8.27
N ALA A 289 1.22 8.24 -7.31
CA ALA A 289 2.48 8.92 -7.48
C ALA A 289 3.58 8.00 -6.93
N LEU A 290 4.58 7.68 -7.75
CA LEU A 290 5.68 6.78 -7.43
C LEU A 290 6.96 7.59 -7.25
N ASN A 291 7.64 7.32 -6.15
CA ASN A 291 8.98 7.82 -5.89
C ASN A 291 9.92 6.61 -5.86
N LEU A 292 10.99 6.73 -6.64
CA LEU A 292 11.96 5.67 -6.87
C LEU A 292 13.35 6.24 -6.69
N SER A 293 14.16 5.54 -5.92
CA SER A 293 15.54 5.91 -5.68
C SER A 293 16.44 4.69 -5.83
N CYS A 294 17.36 4.79 -6.78
CA CYS A 294 18.43 3.80 -7.01
C CYS A 294 19.77 4.43 -6.65
N SER A 295 20.65 3.66 -5.99
CA SER A 295 21.99 4.11 -5.64
C SER A 295 22.94 2.93 -5.48
N GLY A 296 24.25 3.20 -5.49
CA GLY A 296 25.28 2.17 -5.33
C GLY A 296 26.24 2.10 -6.51
N PHE A 297 27.33 1.36 -6.35
CA PHE A 297 28.38 1.29 -7.37
C PHE A 297 27.88 0.66 -8.66
N LEU A 298 27.06 -0.39 -8.54
CA LEU A 298 26.47 -1.06 -9.69
C LEU A 298 25.51 -0.15 -10.46
N TYR A 299 24.78 0.73 -9.78
CA TYR A 299 23.93 1.75 -10.42
C TYR A 299 24.77 2.75 -11.23
N ASN A 300 25.91 3.19 -10.69
CA ASN A 300 26.80 4.10 -11.40
C ASN A 300 27.39 3.43 -12.65
N VAL A 301 27.79 2.15 -12.55
CA VAL A 301 28.27 1.38 -13.72
C VAL A 301 27.16 1.25 -14.77
N MET A 302 25.92 0.98 -14.35
CA MET A 302 24.78 0.90 -15.26
C MET A 302 24.56 2.21 -16.03
N ILE A 303 24.63 3.36 -15.34
CA ILE A 303 24.57 4.68 -16.01
C ILE A 303 25.73 4.84 -17.00
N LEU A 304 26.95 4.48 -16.62
CA LEU A 304 28.12 4.62 -17.50
C LEU A 304 28.06 3.74 -18.74
N VAL A 305 27.39 2.59 -18.70
CA VAL A 305 27.19 1.71 -19.86
C VAL A 305 26.03 2.18 -20.74
N ASP A 306 25.04 2.87 -20.16
CA ASP A 306 23.87 3.39 -20.87
C ASP A 306 24.14 4.72 -21.60
N VAL A 307 25.15 5.47 -21.15
CA VAL A 307 25.66 6.72 -21.79
C VAL A 307 26.63 6.40 -22.92
#